data_AF-A0A2I0SY95-F1
#
_entry.id   AF-A0A2I0SY95-F1
#
_cell.length_a   1.000
_cell.length_b   1.000
_cell.length_c   1.000
_cell.angle_alpha   90.00
_cell.angle_beta   90.00
_cell.angle_gamma   90.00
#
_symmetry.space_group_name_H-M   'P 1'
#
loop_
_entity.id
_entity.type
_entity.pdbx_description
1 polymer ?
#
loop_
_entity_poly.entity_id
_entity_poly.type
_entity_poly.pdbx_seq_one_letter_code
_entity_poly.pdbx_strand_id
1 'polypeptide(L)'
;MNESYSPVPELNLLKEFQDRLGPVFYSEGFELVEYDGDAGLHTWSEDPAFLSRFVPFAKANSTGSDYALWRCDDRTELATLPVVFVGDEGDLCVIARDLKELFRLLAIDSEPVPEGFPAPGGVEEHSEGHAEFVAWLDETFGLGPAEDPEALREARKEYDDRFRAWARHFTEWVDD
;
A
#
# COMPACT_ATOMS: atom_id res chain seq x y z
N MET A 1 -27.33 -5.10 8.36
CA MET A 1 -26.42 -3.96 8.12
C MET A 1 -25.18 -4.61 7.56
N ASN A 2 -24.79 -4.34 6.32
CA ASN A 2 -23.47 -4.77 5.87
C ASN A 2 -22.47 -3.98 6.72
N GLU A 3 -21.69 -4.68 7.53
CA GLU A 3 -20.56 -4.08 8.22
C GLU A 3 -19.59 -3.59 7.14
N SER A 4 -19.20 -2.32 7.24
CA SER A 4 -18.21 -1.74 6.33
C SER A 4 -16.90 -2.52 6.44
N TYR A 5 -16.19 -2.68 5.33
CA TYR A 5 -14.92 -3.41 5.28
C TYR A 5 -13.87 -2.81 6.23
N SER A 6 -13.84 -1.48 6.35
CA SER A 6 -12.93 -0.77 7.25
C SER A 6 -13.55 0.55 7.73
N PRO A 7 -12.97 1.22 8.75
CA PRO A 7 -13.30 2.61 9.08
C PRO A 7 -12.78 3.63 8.06
N VAL A 8 -12.06 3.22 7.02
CA VAL A 8 -11.45 4.09 6.00
C VAL A 8 -12.36 4.17 4.77
N PRO A 9 -13.00 5.33 4.47
CA PRO A 9 -13.92 5.45 3.35
C PRO A 9 -13.32 5.04 2.00
N GLU A 10 -12.07 5.41 1.73
CA GLU A 10 -11.35 5.09 0.50
C GLU A 10 -11.17 3.58 0.30
N LEU A 11 -10.89 2.82 1.37
CA LEU A 11 -10.78 1.36 1.29
C LEU A 11 -12.15 0.70 1.10
N ASN A 12 -13.22 1.28 1.66
CA ASN A 12 -14.57 0.78 1.40
C ASN A 12 -14.97 0.99 -0.07
N LEU A 13 -14.63 2.15 -0.66
CA LEU A 13 -14.84 2.41 -2.08
C LEU A 13 -14.05 1.42 -2.96
N LEU A 14 -12.79 1.13 -2.61
CA LEU A 14 -11.98 0.14 -3.31
C LEU A 14 -12.59 -1.27 -3.19
N LYS A 15 -13.07 -1.65 -1.99
CA LYS A 15 -13.72 -2.94 -1.76
C LYS A 15 -15.00 -3.09 -2.59
N GLU A 16 -15.83 -2.05 -2.64
CA GLU A 16 -17.03 -2.01 -3.47
C GLU A 16 -16.71 -2.12 -4.97
N PHE A 17 -15.63 -1.48 -5.42
CA PHE A 17 -15.11 -1.64 -6.77
C PHE A 17 -14.71 -3.09 -7.06
N GLN A 18 -13.88 -3.69 -6.21
CA GLN A 18 -13.40 -5.06 -6.35
C GLN A 18 -14.57 -6.07 -6.35
N ASP A 19 -15.55 -5.89 -5.47
CA ASP A 19 -16.73 -6.75 -5.40
C ASP A 19 -17.59 -6.68 -6.67
N ARG A 20 -17.66 -5.51 -7.31
CA ARG A 20 -18.37 -5.32 -8.58
C ARG A 20 -17.59 -5.89 -9.77
N LEU A 21 -16.26 -5.74 -9.75
CA LEU A 21 -15.37 -6.23 -10.80
C LEU A 21 -15.39 -7.77 -10.85
N GLY A 22 -15.48 -8.42 -9.70
CA GLY A 22 -15.52 -9.88 -9.60
C GLY A 22 -14.13 -10.50 -9.41
N PRO A 23 -13.95 -11.80 -9.71
CA PRO A 23 -12.75 -12.56 -9.35
C PRO A 23 -11.60 -12.36 -10.36
N VAL A 24 -11.27 -11.11 -10.68
CA VAL A 24 -10.17 -10.75 -11.58
C VAL A 24 -9.25 -9.73 -10.90
N PHE A 25 -7.97 -9.77 -11.24
CA PHE A 25 -7.01 -8.77 -10.79
C PHE A 25 -7.16 -7.47 -11.59
N TYR A 26 -6.86 -6.36 -10.94
CA TYR A 26 -6.77 -5.03 -11.54
C TYR A 26 -5.44 -4.33 -11.29
N SER A 27 -4.61 -4.93 -10.45
CA SER A 27 -3.21 -4.59 -10.22
C SER A 27 -2.50 -5.89 -9.89
N GLU A 28 -1.38 -6.15 -10.56
CA GLU A 28 -0.58 -7.36 -10.38
C GLU A 28 -0.22 -7.54 -8.90
N GLY A 29 -0.46 -8.76 -8.37
CA GLY A 29 -0.15 -9.14 -6.99
C GLY A 29 -0.98 -8.46 -5.89
N PHE A 30 -1.83 -7.48 -6.22
CA PHE A 30 -2.64 -6.76 -5.23
C PHE A 30 -3.91 -7.54 -4.86
N GLU A 31 -4.17 -7.66 -3.55
CA GLU A 31 -5.43 -8.18 -3.05
C GLU A 31 -5.80 -7.55 -1.71
N LEU A 32 -7.04 -7.03 -1.56
CA LEU A 32 -7.55 -6.64 -0.24
C LEU A 32 -7.71 -7.87 0.67
N VAL A 33 -7.15 -7.80 1.87
CA VAL A 33 -7.28 -8.84 2.92
C VAL A 33 -8.10 -8.32 4.09
N GLU A 34 -8.24 -9.09 5.17
CA GLU A 34 -8.88 -8.62 6.40
C GLU A 34 -8.22 -7.33 6.90
N TYR A 35 -9.05 -6.30 7.15
CA TYR A 35 -8.58 -5.03 7.67
C TYR A 35 -8.08 -5.18 9.12
N ASP A 36 -6.90 -4.63 9.40
CA ASP A 36 -6.18 -4.78 10.68
C ASP A 36 -5.83 -6.24 11.00
N GLY A 37 -5.66 -7.06 9.96
CA GLY A 37 -5.23 -8.46 10.05
C GLY A 37 -3.72 -8.62 10.31
N ASP A 38 -3.22 -9.84 10.17
CA ASP A 38 -1.78 -10.13 10.28
C ASP A 38 -1.04 -9.87 8.96
N ALA A 39 0.08 -9.17 9.03
CA ALA A 39 1.00 -8.88 7.92
C ALA A 39 2.44 -9.35 8.20
N GLY A 40 2.62 -10.30 9.13
CA GLY A 40 3.95 -10.83 9.43
C GLY A 40 4.87 -9.84 10.16
N LEU A 41 4.35 -8.72 10.67
CA LEU A 41 5.13 -7.67 11.36
C LEU A 41 5.85 -8.19 12.63
N HIS A 42 5.40 -9.30 13.19
CA HIS A 42 6.05 -9.98 14.32
C HIS A 42 7.45 -10.52 13.97
N THR A 43 7.76 -10.72 12.68
CA THR A 43 9.11 -11.10 12.23
C THR A 43 10.11 -9.95 12.35
N TRP A 44 9.62 -8.71 12.43
CA TRP A 44 10.42 -7.49 12.58
C TRP A 44 10.62 -7.08 14.03
N SER A 45 9.55 -7.14 14.82
CA SER A 45 9.58 -6.83 16.25
C SER A 45 8.35 -7.40 16.95
N GLU A 46 8.53 -7.94 18.14
CA GLU A 46 7.42 -8.34 19.03
C GLU A 46 6.97 -7.20 19.95
N ASP A 47 7.58 -6.00 19.87
CA ASP A 47 7.23 -4.87 20.72
C ASP A 47 5.80 -4.36 20.41
N PRO A 48 4.87 -4.34 21.38
CA PRO A 48 3.52 -3.83 21.16
C PRO A 48 3.45 -2.37 20.67
N ALA A 49 4.42 -1.53 21.04
CA ALA A 49 4.51 -0.15 20.57
C ALA A 49 4.91 -0.04 19.10
N PHE A 50 5.58 -1.05 18.55
CA PHE A 50 5.83 -1.21 17.12
C PHE A 50 4.59 -1.73 16.41
N LEU A 51 4.06 -2.87 16.87
CA LEU A 51 2.93 -3.55 16.22
C LEU A 51 1.67 -2.69 16.15
N SER A 52 1.34 -1.96 17.22
CA SER A 52 0.16 -1.08 17.28
C SER A 52 0.22 0.13 16.34
N ARG A 53 1.36 0.37 15.68
CA ARG A 53 1.54 1.47 14.73
C ARG A 53 1.19 1.08 13.29
N PHE A 54 0.89 -0.18 13.03
CA PHE A 54 0.50 -0.65 11.71
C PHE A 54 -0.96 -1.05 11.67
N VAL A 55 -1.59 -0.85 10.52
CA VAL A 55 -2.93 -1.35 10.22
C VAL A 55 -2.88 -2.02 8.84
N PRO A 56 -2.64 -3.33 8.79
CA PRO A 56 -2.64 -4.10 7.54
C PRO A 56 -3.97 -4.05 6.81
N PHE A 57 -3.95 -4.11 5.47
CA PHE A 57 -5.19 -4.10 4.69
C PHE A 57 -5.10 -4.80 3.33
N ALA A 58 -3.91 -5.07 2.78
CA ALA A 58 -3.80 -5.71 1.47
C ALA A 58 -2.51 -6.53 1.34
N LYS A 59 -2.53 -7.51 0.44
CA LYS A 59 -1.33 -8.12 -0.15
C LYS A 59 -0.71 -7.17 -1.16
N ALA A 60 0.61 -7.10 -1.15
CA ALA A 60 1.39 -6.25 -2.04
C ALA A 60 1.94 -7.02 -3.25
N ASN A 61 2.15 -8.32 -3.11
CA ASN A 61 2.62 -9.19 -4.16
C ASN A 61 2.11 -10.63 -3.95
N SER A 62 2.44 -11.51 -4.90
CA SER A 62 2.10 -12.93 -4.87
C SER A 62 3.00 -13.79 -3.97
N THR A 63 4.12 -13.27 -3.46
CA THR A 63 5.12 -14.03 -2.70
C THR A 63 4.94 -13.95 -1.19
N GLY A 64 4.26 -12.92 -0.70
CA GLY A 64 3.89 -12.83 0.71
C GLY A 64 3.98 -11.43 1.32
N SER A 65 4.38 -10.42 0.56
CA SER A 65 4.43 -9.03 1.02
C SER A 65 3.04 -8.45 1.25
N ASP A 66 2.96 -7.49 2.17
CA ASP A 66 1.72 -6.84 2.59
C ASP A 66 1.83 -5.31 2.55
N TYR A 67 0.67 -4.64 2.46
CA TYR A 67 0.52 -3.22 2.71
C TYR A 67 -0.15 -2.97 4.06
N ALA A 68 0.40 -2.00 4.78
CA ALA A 68 -0.17 -1.51 6.03
C ALA A 68 -0.17 0.02 6.09
N LEU A 69 -1.20 0.60 6.70
CA LEU A 69 -1.15 2.01 7.08
C LEU A 69 -0.22 2.18 8.28
N TRP A 70 0.67 3.16 8.24
CA TRP A 70 1.53 3.49 9.37
C TRP A 70 1.00 4.69 10.13
N ARG A 71 0.58 4.47 11.38
CA ARG A 71 0.13 5.48 12.35
C ARG A 71 1.31 6.32 12.85
N CYS A 72 1.91 7.12 11.97
CA CYS A 72 3.12 7.89 12.24
C CYS A 72 2.91 9.04 13.24
N ASP A 73 1.67 9.48 13.43
CA ASP A 73 1.24 10.50 14.39
C ASP A 73 -0.23 10.27 14.82
N ASP A 74 -0.82 11.25 15.49
CA ASP A 74 -2.15 11.15 16.11
C ASP A 74 -3.29 11.60 15.18
N ARG A 75 -3.05 11.75 13.87
CA ARG A 75 -4.12 12.12 12.93
C ARG A 75 -5.23 11.06 12.92
N THR A 76 -6.48 11.53 12.88
CA THR A 76 -7.65 10.65 12.86
C THR A 76 -8.05 10.23 11.45
N GLU A 77 -7.63 10.97 10.44
CA GLU A 77 -7.93 10.69 9.03
C GLU A 77 -6.97 9.62 8.49
N LEU A 78 -7.35 8.36 8.68
CA LEU A 78 -6.51 7.19 8.37
C LEU A 78 -6.09 7.11 6.90
N ALA A 79 -6.89 7.63 5.98
CA ALA A 79 -6.57 7.62 4.55
C ALA A 79 -5.36 8.50 4.18
N THR A 80 -4.99 9.44 5.07
CA THR A 80 -3.83 10.33 4.90
C THR A 80 -2.58 9.81 5.62
N LEU A 81 -2.65 8.61 6.21
CA LEU A 81 -1.48 7.96 6.78
C LEU A 81 -0.61 7.38 5.66
N PRO A 82 0.72 7.40 5.82
CA PRO A 82 1.63 6.71 4.90
C PRO A 82 1.31 5.22 4.80
N VAL A 83 1.48 4.66 3.61
CA VAL A 83 1.41 3.22 3.37
C VAL A 83 2.82 2.65 3.42
N VAL A 84 2.98 1.60 4.21
CA VAL A 84 4.22 0.82 4.32
C VAL A 84 4.08 -0.47 3.52
N PHE A 85 5.11 -0.76 2.75
CA PHE A 85 5.36 -2.09 2.19
C PHE A 85 6.07 -2.94 3.23
N VAL A 86 5.46 -4.06 3.60
CA VAL A 86 5.99 -5.08 4.50
C VAL A 86 6.47 -6.24 3.64
N GLY A 87 7.75 -6.22 3.31
CA GLY A 87 8.41 -7.17 2.41
C GLY A 87 8.63 -8.53 3.06
N ASP A 88 8.33 -9.59 2.31
CA ASP A 88 8.60 -10.98 2.69
C ASP A 88 10.09 -11.36 2.60
N GLU A 89 10.89 -10.55 1.91
CA GLU A 89 12.35 -10.69 1.80
C GLU A 89 13.13 -9.83 2.81
N GLY A 90 12.44 -9.22 3.79
CA GLY A 90 13.10 -8.42 4.81
C GLY A 90 13.27 -6.94 4.43
N ASP A 91 12.31 -6.40 3.69
CA ASP A 91 12.21 -4.97 3.38
C ASP A 91 11.05 -4.33 4.13
N LEU A 92 11.26 -3.14 4.70
CA LEU A 92 10.22 -2.39 5.38
C LEU A 92 10.40 -0.91 5.05
N CYS A 93 9.53 -0.38 4.17
CA CYS A 93 9.68 0.98 3.66
C CYS A 93 8.33 1.66 3.41
N VAL A 94 8.33 2.99 3.41
CA VAL A 94 7.14 3.74 3.00
C VAL A 94 7.05 3.72 1.48
N ILE A 95 5.96 3.14 0.95
CA ILE A 95 5.74 2.99 -0.49
C ILE A 95 4.89 4.13 -1.08
N ALA A 96 4.01 4.72 -0.25
CA ALA A 96 3.15 5.84 -0.63
C ALA A 96 2.89 6.77 0.56
N ARG A 97 2.75 8.07 0.29
CA ARG A 97 2.47 9.09 1.33
C ARG A 97 1.06 9.00 1.92
N ASP A 98 0.12 8.45 1.15
CA ASP A 98 -1.27 8.24 1.53
C ASP A 98 -1.92 7.16 0.64
N LEU A 99 -3.18 6.81 0.92
CA LEU A 99 -3.90 5.80 0.14
C LEU A 99 -4.14 6.21 -1.31
N LYS A 100 -4.32 7.50 -1.58
CA LYS A 100 -4.59 7.97 -2.94
C LYS A 100 -3.34 7.86 -3.80
N GLU A 101 -2.18 8.16 -3.23
CA GLU A 101 -0.90 7.91 -3.88
C GLU A 101 -0.68 6.41 -4.15
N LEU A 102 -1.02 5.53 -3.20
CA LEU A 102 -0.99 4.08 -3.45
C LEU A 102 -1.91 3.70 -4.62
N PHE A 103 -3.15 4.20 -4.68
CA PHE A 103 -4.07 3.85 -5.78
C PHE A 103 -3.52 4.25 -7.15
N ARG A 104 -2.81 5.38 -7.24
CA ARG A 104 -2.12 5.80 -8.47
C ARG A 104 -0.98 4.86 -8.85
N LEU A 105 -0.27 4.32 -7.85
CA LEU A 105 0.79 3.34 -8.07
C LEU A 105 0.22 1.98 -8.49
N LEU A 106 -0.87 1.51 -7.88
CA LEU A 106 -1.57 0.29 -8.31
C LEU A 106 -2.08 0.37 -9.75
N ALA A 107 -2.39 1.57 -10.24
CA ALA A 107 -2.80 1.80 -11.62
C ALA A 107 -1.63 1.74 -12.62
N ILE A 108 -0.40 1.44 -12.17
CA ILE A 108 0.71 0.98 -13.03
C ILE A 108 0.52 -0.50 -13.38
N ASP A 109 -0.12 -1.26 -12.48
CA ASP A 109 -0.40 -2.69 -12.63
C ASP A 109 0.88 -3.53 -12.77
N SER A 110 1.72 -3.42 -11.73
CA SER A 110 2.92 -4.22 -11.56
C SER A 110 3.22 -4.39 -10.07
N GLU A 111 3.83 -5.50 -9.68
CA GLU A 111 4.24 -5.72 -8.29
C GLU A 111 5.31 -4.68 -7.86
N PRO A 112 5.24 -4.15 -6.63
CA PRO A 112 6.29 -3.28 -6.10
C PRO A 112 7.56 -4.09 -5.82
N VAL A 113 8.71 -3.41 -5.92
CA VAL A 113 9.96 -3.80 -5.26
C VAL A 113 10.26 -2.83 -4.12
N PRO A 114 11.23 -3.09 -3.23
CA PRO A 114 11.58 -2.18 -2.14
C PRO A 114 11.88 -0.74 -2.60
N GLU A 115 12.40 -0.58 -3.81
CA GLU A 115 12.65 0.71 -4.44
C GLU A 115 11.37 1.44 -4.90
N GLY A 116 10.26 0.72 -5.09
CA GLY A 116 9.00 1.27 -5.59
C GLY A 116 8.41 0.48 -6.74
N PHE A 117 7.50 1.15 -7.46
CA PHE A 117 6.90 0.62 -8.69
C PHE A 117 7.75 1.01 -9.90
N PRO A 118 7.74 0.19 -10.98
CA PRO A 118 8.40 0.54 -12.23
C PRO A 118 7.70 1.73 -12.91
N ALA A 119 8.36 2.35 -13.89
CA ALA A 119 7.70 3.32 -14.76
C ALA A 119 6.59 2.65 -15.59
N PRO A 120 5.46 3.32 -15.87
CA PRO A 120 4.33 2.71 -16.60
C PRO A 120 4.71 2.10 -17.96
N GLY A 121 5.68 2.70 -18.66
CA GLY A 121 6.16 2.18 -19.95
C GLY A 121 6.95 0.88 -19.88
N GLY A 122 7.23 0.36 -18.68
CA GLY A 122 7.87 -0.95 -18.45
C GLY A 122 6.89 -2.12 -18.33
N VAL A 123 5.58 -1.86 -18.32
CA VAL A 123 4.54 -2.89 -18.20
C VAL A 123 4.07 -3.31 -19.60
N GLU A 124 4.32 -4.57 -19.96
CA GLU A 124 4.01 -5.10 -21.29
C GLU A 124 2.57 -5.61 -21.41
N GLU A 125 2.02 -6.17 -20.33
CA GLU A 125 0.68 -6.71 -20.26
C GLU A 125 0.01 -6.26 -18.96
N HIS A 126 -1.28 -5.95 -19.06
CA HIS A 126 -2.09 -5.50 -17.96
C HIS A 126 -3.08 -6.58 -17.54
N SER A 127 -3.31 -6.68 -16.23
CA SER A 127 -4.38 -7.42 -15.57
C SER A 127 -5.74 -7.12 -16.21
N GLU A 128 -6.59 -8.13 -16.28
CA GLU A 128 -7.89 -8.08 -16.97
C GLU A 128 -8.75 -6.88 -16.53
N GLY A 129 -8.76 -6.55 -15.23
CA GLY A 129 -9.55 -5.45 -14.68
C GLY A 129 -8.83 -4.10 -14.57
N HIS A 130 -7.63 -3.95 -15.13
CA HIS A 130 -6.87 -2.71 -15.00
C HIS A 130 -7.59 -1.52 -15.63
N ALA A 131 -8.16 -1.66 -16.83
CA ALA A 131 -8.81 -0.55 -17.51
C ALA A 131 -10.01 -0.01 -16.69
N GLU A 132 -10.78 -0.91 -16.09
CA GLU A 132 -11.89 -0.62 -15.18
C GLU A 132 -11.40 0.07 -13.90
N PHE A 133 -10.24 -0.33 -13.37
CA PHE A 133 -9.65 0.32 -12.20
C PHE A 133 -9.18 1.74 -12.49
N VAL A 134 -8.55 1.99 -13.64
CA VAL A 134 -8.17 3.35 -14.06
C VAL A 134 -9.39 4.23 -14.25
N ALA A 135 -10.43 3.72 -14.91
CA ALA A 135 -11.68 4.46 -15.07
C ALA A 135 -12.32 4.78 -13.72
N TRP A 136 -12.37 3.80 -12.81
CA TRP A 136 -12.90 3.99 -11.46
C TRP A 136 -12.09 5.02 -10.65
N LEU A 137 -10.76 4.99 -10.76
CA LEU A 137 -9.85 5.91 -10.07
C LEU A 137 -10.08 7.36 -10.51
N ASP A 138 -10.29 7.58 -11.81
CA ASP A 138 -10.61 8.89 -12.38
C ASP A 138 -12.03 9.35 -11.96
N GLU A 139 -13.04 8.49 -12.11
CA GLU A 139 -14.42 8.82 -11.77
C GLU A 139 -14.62 9.11 -10.27
N THR A 140 -13.90 8.38 -9.41
CA THR A 140 -14.08 8.45 -7.95
C THR A 140 -13.22 9.52 -7.30
N PHE A 141 -11.99 9.71 -7.79
CA PHE A 141 -11.00 10.59 -7.15
C PHE A 141 -10.44 11.67 -8.07
N GLY A 142 -10.74 11.65 -9.37
CA GLY A 142 -10.11 12.52 -10.37
C GLY A 142 -8.61 12.25 -10.51
N LEU A 143 -8.20 11.00 -10.36
CA LEU A 143 -6.82 10.55 -10.38
C LEU A 143 -6.60 9.58 -11.54
N GLY A 144 -5.38 9.58 -12.08
CA GLY A 144 -4.93 8.57 -13.04
C GLY A 144 -3.69 7.83 -12.54
N PRO A 145 -3.15 6.90 -13.35
CA PRO A 145 -1.88 6.26 -13.08
C PRO A 145 -0.78 7.25 -12.68
N ALA A 146 0.17 6.78 -11.88
CA ALA A 146 1.37 7.56 -11.59
C ALA A 146 2.22 7.67 -12.87
N GLU A 147 2.22 8.86 -13.49
CA GLU A 147 3.01 9.13 -14.71
C GLU A 147 4.52 9.11 -14.44
N ASP A 148 4.93 9.53 -13.23
CA ASP A 148 6.31 9.57 -12.78
C ASP A 148 6.42 8.96 -11.36
N PRO A 149 6.51 7.62 -11.24
CA PRO A 149 6.65 6.94 -9.95
C PRO A 149 7.93 7.33 -9.19
N GLU A 150 8.98 7.73 -9.91
CA GLU A 150 10.22 8.19 -9.32
C GLU A 150 10.05 9.57 -8.67
N ALA A 151 9.32 10.49 -9.29
CA ALA A 151 8.97 11.76 -8.64
C ALA A 151 8.13 11.56 -7.37
N LEU A 152 7.21 10.58 -7.36
CA LEU A 152 6.46 10.22 -6.15
C LEU A 152 7.38 9.63 -5.06
N ARG A 153 8.37 8.83 -5.45
CA ARG A 153 9.41 8.32 -4.56
C ARG A 153 10.23 9.43 -3.94
N GLU A 154 10.72 10.36 -4.74
CA GLU A 154 11.48 11.49 -4.21
C GLU A 154 10.62 12.35 -3.27
N ALA A 155 9.35 12.55 -3.61
CA ALA A 155 8.41 13.29 -2.77
C ALA A 155 8.08 12.59 -1.43
N ARG A 156 8.22 11.25 -1.35
CA ARG A 156 7.97 10.48 -0.12
C ARG A 156 9.22 10.25 0.73
N LYS A 157 10.41 10.63 0.25
CA LYS A 157 11.70 10.36 0.92
C LYS A 157 11.73 10.79 2.39
N GLU A 158 11.15 11.94 2.75
CA GLU A 158 11.10 12.40 4.15
C GLU A 158 10.28 11.46 5.04
N TYR A 159 9.19 10.88 4.51
CA TYR A 159 8.40 9.89 5.23
C TYR A 159 9.18 8.59 5.43
N ASP A 160 9.92 8.15 4.41
CA ASP A 160 10.77 6.97 4.51
C ASP A 160 11.88 7.21 5.55
N ASP A 161 12.63 8.31 5.47
CA ASP A 161 13.68 8.65 6.44
C ASP A 161 13.13 8.69 7.88
N ARG A 162 11.94 9.29 8.09
CA ARG A 162 11.26 9.32 9.39
C ARG A 162 10.83 7.93 9.85
N PHE A 163 10.31 7.11 8.94
CA PHE A 163 9.91 5.73 9.20
C PHE A 163 11.10 4.90 9.65
N ARG A 164 12.20 4.94 8.89
CA ARG A 164 13.46 4.24 9.20
C ARG A 164 13.99 4.64 10.57
N ALA A 165 14.05 5.94 10.84
CA ALA A 165 14.50 6.45 12.14
C ALA A 165 13.62 5.94 13.30
N TRP A 166 12.31 5.89 13.11
CA TRP A 166 11.37 5.36 14.09
C TRP A 166 11.49 3.84 14.27
N ALA A 167 11.49 3.07 13.17
CA ALA A 167 11.51 1.60 13.19
C ALA A 167 12.79 1.05 13.83
N ARG A 168 13.94 1.71 13.64
CA ARG A 168 15.24 1.36 14.27
C ARG A 168 15.22 1.33 15.79
N HIS A 169 14.22 1.93 16.44
CA HIS A 169 14.06 1.78 17.90
C HIS A 169 13.55 0.41 18.31
N PHE A 170 13.02 -0.37 17.38
CA PHE A 170 12.31 -1.63 17.60
C PHE A 170 12.91 -2.81 16.83
N THR A 171 13.61 -2.54 15.73
CA THR A 171 14.16 -3.55 14.82
C THR A 171 15.70 -3.56 14.84
N GLU A 172 16.29 -4.74 14.66
CA GLU A 172 17.73 -4.90 14.42
C GLU A 172 18.03 -4.59 12.95
N TRP A 173 17.82 -3.35 12.52
CA TRP A 173 18.23 -2.90 11.19
C TRP A 173 19.76 -2.86 11.09
N VAL A 174 20.34 -3.68 10.23
CA VAL A 174 21.75 -3.59 9.85
C VAL A 174 21.81 -2.67 8.62
N ASP A 175 22.48 -1.53 8.76
CA ASP A 175 22.83 -0.71 7.59
C ASP A 175 23.81 -1.51 6.71
N ASP A 176 23.48 -1.74 5.44
CA ASP A 176 24.42 -2.22 4.41
C ASP A 176 25.30 -1.06 3.90
#